data_AF-R9SL20-F1
#
_entry.id   AF-R9SL20-F1
#
_cell.length_a   1.000
_cell.length_b   1.000
_cell.length_c   1.000
_cell.angle_alpha   90.00
_cell.angle_beta   90.00
_cell.angle_gamma   90.00
#
_symmetry.space_group_name_H-M   'P 1'
#
loop_
_entity.id
_entity.type
_entity.pdbx_description
1 polymer ?
#
loop_
_entity_poly.entity_id
_entity_poly.type
_entity_poly.pdbx_seq_one_letter_code
_entity_poly.pdbx_strand_id
1 'polypeptide(L)'
;MTYPNNYKKYSCGDVDVILQGLTKNRLIFTRHCFQRETLREINEKYIKDMIFNEDPLDINQDKGNNEFKLFYPSETHSNKELIIVIAIDKDENVIIQSVWEEKR
;
A
#
# COMPACT_ATOMS: atom_id res chain seq x y z
N MET A 1 -32.96 2.21 0.14
CA MET A 1 -32.18 3.34 -0.38
C MET A 1 -30.77 2.84 -0.66
N THR A 2 -30.51 2.44 -1.90
CA THR A 2 -29.16 2.09 -2.37
C THR A 2 -28.48 3.41 -2.73
N TYR A 3 -27.49 3.81 -1.93
CA TYR A 3 -26.62 4.91 -2.34
C TYR A 3 -25.99 4.54 -3.68
N PRO A 4 -26.04 5.40 -4.73
CA PRO A 4 -25.21 5.18 -5.89
C PRO A 4 -23.76 5.21 -5.39
N ASN A 5 -23.13 4.04 -5.39
CA ASN A 5 -21.75 3.86 -4.94
C ASN A 5 -20.85 4.50 -6.00
N ASN A 6 -20.76 5.83 -5.98
CA ASN A 6 -19.93 6.67 -6.87
C ASN A 6 -18.44 6.58 -6.47
N TYR A 7 -17.99 5.41 -6.03
CA TYR A 7 -16.57 5.15 -5.83
C TYR A 7 -16.02 4.71 -7.19
N LYS A 8 -15.14 5.54 -7.77
CA LYS A 8 -14.30 5.13 -8.90
C LYS A 8 -13.56 3.87 -8.47
N LYS A 9 -13.81 2.76 -9.15
CA LYS A 9 -13.08 1.51 -8.92
C LYS A 9 -11.76 1.61 -9.65
N TYR A 10 -10.66 1.45 -8.93
CA TYR A 10 -9.34 1.36 -9.52
C TYR A 10 -9.00 -0.09 -9.84
N SER A 11 -8.30 -0.30 -10.95
CA SER A 11 -7.62 -1.55 -11.29
C SER A 11 -6.18 -1.53 -10.80
N CYS A 12 -5.50 -2.67 -10.79
CA CYS A 12 -4.07 -2.71 -10.46
C CYS A 12 -3.22 -1.81 -11.37
N GLY A 13 -3.59 -1.68 -12.65
CA GLY A 13 -2.90 -0.78 -13.58
C GLY A 13 -3.11 0.70 -13.25
N ASP A 14 -4.29 1.08 -12.76
CA ASP A 14 -4.52 2.45 -12.29
C ASP A 14 -3.69 2.76 -11.05
N VAL A 15 -3.53 1.77 -10.16
CA VAL A 15 -2.70 1.90 -8.95
C VAL A 15 -1.24 2.14 -9.31
N ASP A 16 -0.71 1.39 -10.27
CA ASP A 16 0.67 1.56 -10.74
C ASP A 16 0.92 2.99 -11.24
N VAL A 17 0.00 3.52 -12.06
CA VAL A 17 0.05 4.91 -12.53
C VAL A 17 -0.04 5.93 -11.39
N ILE A 18 -0.90 5.67 -10.39
CA ILE A 18 -1.06 6.55 -9.22
C ILE A 18 0.21 6.55 -8.36
N LEU A 19 0.86 5.39 -8.18
CA LEU A 19 2.10 5.26 -7.43
C LEU A 19 3.24 6.01 -8.13
N GLN A 20 3.38 5.86 -9.46
CA GLN A 20 4.37 6.60 -10.26
C GLN A 20 4.17 8.12 -10.23
N GLY A 21 2.91 8.58 -10.14
CA GLY A 21 2.55 10.00 -9.99
C GLY A 21 2.47 10.49 -8.55
N LEU A 22 2.82 9.65 -7.56
CA LEU A 22 2.56 9.94 -6.17
C LEU A 22 3.49 11.03 -5.64
N THR A 23 2.91 12.02 -4.97
CA THR A 23 3.66 13.03 -4.23
C THR A 23 3.57 12.76 -2.74
N LYS A 24 4.57 13.22 -1.97
CA LYS A 24 4.64 13.04 -0.51
C LYS A 24 3.37 13.45 0.25
N ASN A 25 2.62 14.42 -0.27
CA ASN A 25 1.40 14.95 0.35
C ASN A 25 0.14 14.09 0.09
N ARG A 26 0.20 13.14 -0.85
CA ARG A 26 -0.91 12.24 -1.20
C ARG A 26 -0.78 10.87 -0.52
N LEU A 27 0.28 10.64 0.26
CA LEU A 27 0.50 9.42 1.02
C LEU A 27 0.10 9.62 2.49
N ILE A 28 -0.87 8.82 2.96
CA ILE A 28 -1.46 8.94 4.28
C ILE A 28 -1.22 7.65 5.05
N PHE A 29 -0.61 7.74 6.24
CA PHE A 29 -0.44 6.58 7.13
C PHE A 29 -1.60 6.52 8.12
N THR A 30 -2.26 5.36 8.23
CA THR A 30 -3.25 5.15 9.29
C THR A 30 -2.57 4.80 10.61
N ARG A 31 -3.15 5.21 11.74
CA ARG A 31 -2.59 4.94 13.10
C ARG A 31 -2.45 3.44 13.41
N HIS A 32 -3.12 2.58 12.66
CA HIS A 32 -3.11 1.12 12.85
C HIS A 32 -2.00 0.42 12.09
N CYS A 33 -1.30 1.10 11.16
CA CYS A 33 -0.21 0.50 10.38
C CYS A 33 0.93 -0.05 11.25
N PHE A 34 1.14 0.54 12.43
CA PHE A 34 2.30 0.26 13.28
C PHE A 34 1.96 -0.54 14.55
N GLN A 35 0.74 -1.07 14.69
CA GLN A 35 0.25 -1.62 15.98
C GLN A 35 0.73 -3.04 16.33
N ARG A 36 1.47 -3.73 15.44
CA ARG A 36 2.07 -5.04 15.78
C ARG A 36 3.53 -4.88 16.17
N GLU A 37 3.95 -5.58 17.23
CA GLU A 37 5.34 -5.62 17.74
C GLU A 37 6.38 -6.00 16.67
N THR A 38 5.94 -6.56 15.53
CA THR A 38 6.74 -6.84 14.33
C THR A 38 7.29 -5.59 13.63
N LEU A 39 6.78 -4.39 13.92
CA LEU A 39 7.16 -3.14 13.25
C LEU A 39 8.31 -2.35 13.92
N ARG A 40 9.02 -2.93 14.90
CA ARG A 40 10.21 -2.24 15.46
C ARG A 40 11.31 -1.99 14.42
N GLU A 41 11.37 -2.83 13.38
CA GLU A 41 12.38 -2.74 12.31
C GLU A 41 11.84 -2.00 11.07
N ILE A 42 10.54 -2.14 10.78
CA ILE A 42 9.86 -1.51 9.64
C ILE A 42 9.37 -0.11 10.05
N ASN A 43 10.20 0.89 9.83
CA ASN A 43 9.85 2.28 10.12
C ASN A 43 9.10 2.95 8.96
N GLU A 44 8.39 4.05 9.26
CA GLU A 44 7.65 4.84 8.27
C GLU A 44 8.52 5.32 7.10
N LYS A 45 9.80 5.60 7.36
CA LYS A 45 10.75 6.05 6.33
C LYS A 45 11.02 4.94 5.32
N TYR A 46 11.23 3.71 5.77
CA TYR A 46 11.44 2.56 4.90
C TYR A 46 10.22 2.32 4.00
N ILE A 47 9.01 2.39 4.56
CA ILE A 47 7.76 2.25 3.79
C ILE A 47 7.63 3.36 2.74
N LYS A 48 7.95 4.61 3.11
CA LYS A 48 7.98 5.74 2.16
C LYS A 48 9.00 5.51 1.06
N ASP A 49 10.21 5.09 1.41
CA ASP A 49 11.28 4.88 0.44
C ASP A 49 10.90 3.76 -0.56
N MET A 50 10.27 2.68 -0.10
CA MET A 50 9.72 1.64 -0.99
C MET A 50 8.66 2.20 -1.94
N ILE A 51 7.66 2.93 -1.42
CA ILE A 51 6.56 3.44 -2.26
C ILE A 51 7.02 4.51 -3.26
N PHE A 52 8.01 5.34 -2.91
CA PHE A 52 8.43 6.47 -3.76
C PHE A 52 9.60 6.13 -4.70
N ASN A 53 10.43 5.15 -4.37
CA ASN A 53 11.67 4.89 -5.11
C ASN A 53 11.77 3.48 -5.68
N GLU A 54 10.96 2.53 -5.21
CA GLU A 54 10.98 1.15 -5.69
C GLU A 54 9.65 0.81 -6.37
N ASP A 55 9.72 -0.03 -7.40
CA ASP A 55 8.53 -0.59 -8.01
C ASP A 55 8.09 -1.86 -7.25
N PRO A 56 6.79 -2.02 -6.97
CA PRO A 56 6.31 -3.26 -6.38
C PRO A 56 6.53 -4.44 -7.33
N LEU A 57 6.94 -5.58 -6.78
CA LEU A 57 7.07 -6.86 -7.49
C LEU A 57 5.73 -7.33 -8.06
N ASP A 58 4.65 -7.07 -7.33
CA ASP A 58 3.29 -7.40 -7.73
C ASP A 58 2.28 -6.46 -7.05
N ILE A 59 1.12 -6.30 -7.69
CA ILE A 59 -0.02 -5.52 -7.17
C ILE A 59 -1.27 -6.39 -7.26
N ASN A 60 -1.76 -6.82 -6.10
CA ASN A 60 -2.99 -7.61 -6.03
C ASN A 60 -4.13 -6.81 -5.42
N GLN A 61 -5.24 -6.71 -6.16
CA GLN A 61 -6.46 -6.11 -5.65
C GLN A 61 -7.14 -7.04 -4.65
N ASP A 62 -7.45 -6.54 -3.45
CA ASP A 62 -8.28 -7.28 -2.50
C ASP A 62 -9.77 -7.07 -2.82
N LYS A 63 -10.57 -8.11 -2.57
CA LYS A 63 -11.92 -8.34 -3.11
C LYS A 63 -12.81 -7.08 -3.17
N GLY A 64 -12.84 -6.45 -4.34
CA GLY A 64 -13.89 -5.50 -4.76
C GLY A 64 -13.86 -4.09 -4.16
N ASN A 65 -12.91 -3.82 -3.27
CA ASN A 65 -12.66 -2.49 -2.72
C ASN A 65 -11.47 -1.85 -3.44
N ASN A 66 -11.29 -0.53 -3.32
CA ASN A 66 -10.08 0.17 -3.77
C ASN A 66 -8.89 -0.13 -2.85
N GLU A 67 -8.77 -1.38 -2.40
CA GLU A 67 -7.73 -1.88 -1.51
C GLU A 67 -6.81 -2.80 -2.31
N PHE A 68 -5.51 -2.58 -2.17
CA PHE A 68 -4.47 -3.24 -2.94
C PHE A 68 -3.34 -3.67 -2.03
N LYS A 69 -2.79 -4.84 -2.34
CA LYS A 69 -1.59 -5.40 -1.72
C LYS A 69 -0.44 -5.16 -2.67
N LEU A 70 0.51 -4.36 -2.23
CA LEU A 70 1.78 -4.15 -2.90
C LEU A 70 2.80 -5.10 -2.29
N PHE A 71 3.54 -5.79 -3.13
CA PHE A 71 4.58 -6.73 -2.72
C PHE A 71 5.94 -6.13 -3.05
N TYR A 72 6.82 -6.01 -2.06
CA TYR A 72 8.18 -5.50 -2.23
C TYR A 72 9.18 -6.54 -1.69
N PRO A 73 10.43 -6.53 -2.17
CA PRO A 73 11.48 -7.29 -1.52
C PRO A 73 11.68 -6.78 -0.08
N SER A 74 11.79 -7.67 0.89
CA SER A 74 12.20 -7.28 2.25
C SER A 74 13.71 -7.00 2.25
N GLU A 75 14.10 -5.81 2.72
CA GLU A 75 15.53 -5.49 2.98
C GLU A 75 16.05 -6.20 4.24
N THR A 76 15.16 -6.46 5.19
CA THR A 76 15.51 -7.03 6.49
C THR A 76 15.75 -8.54 6.42
N HIS A 77 14.98 -9.24 5.57
CA HIS A 77 14.98 -10.69 5.50
C HIS A 77 14.93 -11.17 4.05
N SER A 78 16.03 -11.74 3.55
CA SER A 78 16.17 -12.21 2.17
C SER A 78 15.19 -13.33 1.74
N ASN A 79 14.42 -13.90 2.68
CA ASN A 79 13.42 -14.94 2.43
C ASN A 79 11.99 -14.47 2.75
N LYS A 80 11.77 -13.16 2.87
CA LYS A 80 10.45 -12.58 3.09
C LYS A 80 10.16 -11.51 2.05
N GLU A 81 8.88 -11.24 1.85
CA GLU A 81 8.37 -10.13 1.08
C GLU A 81 7.71 -9.14 2.02
N LEU A 82 7.95 -7.85 1.78
CA LEU A 82 7.25 -6.77 2.46
C LEU A 82 5.91 -6.57 1.75
N ILE A 83 4.82 -6.77 2.50
CA ILE A 83 3.46 -6.59 2.02
C ILE A 83 2.93 -5.28 2.59
N ILE A 84 2.54 -4.36 1.70
CA ILE A 84 1.94 -3.07 2.04
C ILE A 84 0.51 -3.08 1.51
N VAL A 85 -0.46 -3.00 2.42
CA VAL A 85 -1.87 -2.80 2.06
C VAL A 85 -2.14 -1.31 1.96
N ILE A 86 -2.58 -0.89 0.78
CA ILE A 86 -3.02 0.48 0.51
C ILE A 86 -4.50 0.51 0.17
N ALA A 87 -5.13 1.63 0.44
CA ALA A 87 -6.44 1.99 -0.09
C ALA A 87 -6.34 3.28 -0.89
N ILE A 88 -7.07 3.38 -2.00
CA ILE A 88 -7.13 4.59 -2.83
C ILE A 88 -8.49 5.25 -2.67
N ASP A 89 -8.49 6.51 -2.24
CA ASP A 89 -9.72 7.28 -2.11
C ASP A 89 -10.15 7.93 -3.43
N LYS A 90 -11.27 8.67 -3.37
CA LYS A 90 -11.84 9.38 -4.53
C LYS A 90 -10.93 10.50 -5.07
N ASP A 91 -10.02 11.01 -4.25
CA ASP A 91 -9.09 12.11 -4.56
C ASP A 91 -7.69 11.55 -4.93
N GLU A 92 -7.61 10.23 -5.15
CA GLU A 92 -6.40 9.44 -5.44
C GLU A 92 -5.31 9.60 -4.35
N ASN A 93 -5.72 9.82 -3.10
CA ASN A 93 -4.80 9.68 -1.98
C ASN A 93 -4.56 8.21 -1.72
N VAL A 94 -3.30 7.86 -1.49
CA VAL A 94 -2.85 6.52 -1.14
C VAL A 94 -2.80 6.42 0.38
N ILE A 95 -3.70 5.63 0.94
CA ILE A 95 -3.85 5.43 2.37
C ILE A 95 -3.24 4.08 2.73
N ILE A 96 -2.12 4.08 3.44
CA ILE A 96 -1.53 2.85 3.95
C ILE A 96 -2.38 2.37 5.12
N GLN A 97 -2.89 1.15 5.01
CA GLN A 97 -3.74 0.53 6.04
C GLN A 97 -2.94 -0.41 6.93
N SER A 98 -2.04 -1.21 6.37
CA SER A 98 -1.30 -2.23 7.10
C SER A 98 -0.01 -2.58 6.39
N VAL A 99 1.02 -2.93 7.16
CA VAL A 99 2.32 -3.36 6.63
C VAL A 99 2.83 -4.54 7.44
N TRP A 100 3.30 -5.59 6.77
CA TRP A 100 3.93 -6.74 7.40
C TRP A 100 4.91 -7.43 6.45
N GLU A 101 5.77 -8.29 6.98
CA GLU A 101 6.57 -9.20 6.16
C GLU A 101 5.99 -10.60 6.21
N GLU A 102 5.98 -11.30 5.07
CA GLU A 102 5.52 -12.69 4.95
C GLU A 102 6.57 -13.54 4.25
N LYS A 103 6.76 -14.79 4.69
CA LYS A 103 7.65 -15.73 3.99
C LYS A 103 6.96 -16.19 2.72
N ARG A 104 7.68 -16.12 1.60
CA ARG A 104 7.24 -16.71 0.34
C ARG A 104 7.39 -18.23 0.33
#